data_AF-A0A1H1FXV7-F1
#
_entry.id   AF-A0A1H1FXV7-F1
#
_cell.length_a   1.000
_cell.length_b   1.000
_cell.length_c   1.000
_cell.angle_alpha   90.00
_cell.angle_beta   90.00
_cell.angle_gamma   90.00
#
_symmetry.space_group_name_H-M   'P 1'
#
loop_
_entity.id
_entity.type
_entity.pdbx_description
1 polymer ?
#
loop_
_entity_poly.entity_id
_entity_poly.type
_entity_poly.pdbx_seq_one_letter_code
_entity_poly.pdbx_strand_id
1 'polypeptide(L)'
;MAPDRLRSIVPMFGGGTRYVETLDAVLEFVEAHQPTIDELVGWHRGSFSNVTSRDSIMRRVSYLRQVGFLQQADERWRIGDAGWESVQQGDVGTLLWIMCDRNVGLRSLLYALSAGPMTLEEVSEQQLDTHPELGWSRGETDMARQRVNWLRSMGLVKERGDAYVLTGEGRSFVEDAVAEWSDSEWTPAMTDDGMSAGTCATTIHAREVDPEFRATVILRHDGEFPVSGVDRPGLLDIAHMLARNEFPEYRADLANVLPLSKTHHAAFDRGVFTIDRDYRLQVNPSFETQSELLQRTIIEQDGERIPMADESLNPEYLAQHNAELAWV
;
A
#
# COMPACT_ATOMS: atom_id res chain seq x y z
N MET A 1 19.12 7.89 8.17
CA MET A 1 18.60 7.39 6.88
C MET A 1 18.08 6.00 7.14
N ALA A 2 16.77 5.80 7.04
CA ALA A 2 16.23 4.45 6.93
C ALA A 2 16.91 3.74 5.74
N PRO A 3 17.24 2.45 5.83
CA PRO A 3 17.89 1.77 4.72
C PRO A 3 16.92 1.71 3.53
N ASP A 4 17.41 2.00 2.32
CA ASP A 4 16.59 1.95 1.10
C ASP A 4 15.78 0.64 1.02
N ARG A 5 14.48 0.80 0.75
CA ARG A 5 13.54 -0.32 0.60
C ARG A 5 13.90 -1.15 -0.63
N LEU A 6 13.74 -2.47 -0.52
CA LEU A 6 14.10 -3.43 -1.56
C LEU A 6 13.07 -3.43 -2.68
N ARG A 7 13.54 -3.19 -3.91
CA ARG A 7 12.71 -3.24 -5.13
C ARG A 7 12.44 -4.67 -5.61
N SER A 8 13.39 -5.58 -5.34
CA SER A 8 13.29 -6.99 -5.70
C SER A 8 13.02 -7.83 -4.46
N ILE A 9 11.89 -8.54 -4.47
CA ILE A 9 11.59 -9.60 -3.52
C ILE A 9 12.04 -10.94 -4.12
N VAL A 10 12.55 -11.85 -3.29
CA VAL A 10 13.10 -13.14 -3.73
C VAL A 10 12.19 -14.28 -3.29
N PRO A 11 11.98 -15.34 -4.10
CA PRO A 11 11.04 -16.39 -3.75
C PRO A 11 11.75 -17.37 -2.85
N MET A 12 11.08 -17.92 -1.84
CA MET A 12 11.67 -18.99 -1.05
C MET A 12 11.48 -20.36 -1.71
N PHE A 13 12.20 -21.36 -1.23
CA PHE A 13 12.00 -22.73 -1.70
C PHE A 13 10.67 -23.30 -1.16
N GLY A 14 10.29 -24.51 -1.59
CA GLY A 14 9.07 -25.17 -1.09
C GLY A 14 7.78 -24.86 -1.86
N GLY A 15 7.78 -23.87 -2.75
CA GLY A 15 6.61 -23.51 -3.58
C GLY A 15 5.90 -22.24 -3.10
N GLY A 16 5.01 -21.70 -3.93
CA GLY A 16 4.46 -20.34 -3.78
C GLY A 16 3.61 -20.06 -2.54
N THR A 17 3.30 -21.07 -1.73
CA THR A 17 2.53 -20.94 -0.48
C THR A 17 3.33 -21.35 0.76
N ARG A 18 4.62 -21.67 0.61
CA ARG A 18 5.48 -22.22 1.69
C ARG A 18 6.71 -21.37 1.96
N TYR A 19 6.65 -20.09 1.61
CA TYR A 19 7.78 -19.17 1.79
C TYR A 19 8.04 -18.86 3.25
N VAL A 20 6.99 -18.64 4.04
CA VAL A 20 7.07 -18.42 5.49
C VAL A 20 7.61 -19.66 6.19
N GLU A 21 7.05 -20.85 5.90
CA GLU A 21 7.60 -22.12 6.43
C GLU A 21 9.09 -22.29 6.15
N THR A 22 9.53 -21.89 4.95
CA THR A 22 10.95 -21.96 4.55
C THR A 22 11.79 -20.92 5.28
N LEU A 23 11.27 -19.70 5.46
CA LEU A 23 11.92 -18.66 6.25
C LEU A 23 12.12 -19.14 7.70
N ASP A 24 11.07 -19.66 8.33
CA ASP A 24 11.10 -20.14 9.70
C ASP A 24 12.13 -21.26 9.87
N ALA A 25 12.15 -22.23 8.96
CA ALA A 25 13.14 -23.31 8.98
C ALA A 25 14.59 -22.80 8.81
N VAL A 26 14.80 -21.75 8.02
CA VAL A 26 16.12 -21.11 7.89
C VAL A 26 16.51 -20.41 9.18
N LEU A 27 15.59 -19.66 9.79
CA LEU A 27 15.83 -18.93 11.04
C LEU A 27 16.16 -19.91 12.17
N GLU A 28 15.35 -20.96 12.35
CA GLU A 28 15.57 -22.02 13.34
C GLU A 28 16.96 -22.68 13.17
N PHE A 29 17.32 -23.02 11.93
CA PHE A 29 18.62 -23.63 11.66
C PHE A 29 19.79 -22.69 11.98
N VAL A 30 19.68 -21.41 11.58
CA VAL A 30 20.73 -20.41 11.81
C VAL A 30 20.88 -20.09 13.30
N GLU A 31 19.77 -19.99 14.03
CA GLU A 31 19.77 -19.78 15.48
C GLU A 31 20.52 -20.90 16.20
N ALA A 32 20.17 -22.14 15.87
CA ALA A 32 20.70 -23.31 16.55
C ALA A 32 22.18 -23.59 16.23
N HIS A 33 22.65 -23.27 15.02
CA HIS A 33 23.95 -23.76 14.54
C HIS A 33 24.98 -22.69 14.21
N GLN A 34 24.58 -21.42 14.04
CA GLN A 34 25.43 -20.34 13.53
C GLN A 34 26.35 -20.79 12.36
N PRO A 35 25.75 -21.26 11.26
CA PRO A 35 26.46 -22.02 10.25
C PRO A 35 27.41 -21.14 9.45
N THR A 36 28.50 -21.75 8.97
CA THR A 36 29.30 -21.23 7.86
C THR A 36 28.48 -21.22 6.57
N ILE A 37 28.99 -20.55 5.53
CA ILE A 37 28.34 -20.53 4.21
C ILE A 37 28.14 -21.96 3.67
N ASP A 38 29.14 -22.83 3.80
CA ASP A 38 29.07 -24.18 3.25
C ASP A 38 28.10 -25.09 4.02
N GLU A 39 28.03 -24.94 5.34
CA GLU A 39 27.05 -25.64 6.18
C GLU A 39 25.62 -25.19 5.83
N LEU A 40 25.39 -23.89 5.67
CA LEU A 40 24.07 -23.36 5.28
C LEU A 40 23.66 -23.82 3.88
N VAL A 41 24.59 -23.83 2.91
CA VAL A 41 24.35 -24.37 1.56
C VAL A 41 24.08 -25.87 1.61
N GLY A 42 24.82 -26.61 2.43
CA GLY A 42 24.61 -28.05 2.65
C GLY A 42 23.23 -28.35 3.22
N TRP A 43 22.81 -27.58 4.23
CA TRP A 43 21.48 -27.70 4.83
C TRP A 43 20.36 -27.46 3.81
N HIS A 44 20.46 -26.43 2.97
CA HIS A 44 19.45 -26.18 1.92
C HIS A 44 19.34 -27.34 0.94
N ARG A 45 20.47 -27.92 0.51
CA ARG A 45 20.48 -29.07 -0.41
C ARG A 45 19.87 -30.34 0.21
N GLY A 46 20.07 -30.53 1.52
CA GLY A 46 19.49 -31.65 2.26
C GLY A 46 17.99 -31.46 2.55
N SER A 47 17.56 -30.21 2.75
CA SER A 47 16.19 -29.90 3.18
C SER A 47 15.20 -29.78 2.01
N PHE A 48 15.67 -29.45 0.81
CA PHE A 48 14.82 -29.24 -0.37
C PHE A 48 15.28 -30.12 -1.54
N SER A 49 14.49 -31.14 -1.88
CA SER A 49 14.84 -32.23 -2.82
C SER A 49 15.28 -31.77 -4.23
N ASN A 50 14.87 -30.57 -4.66
CA ASN A 50 15.17 -30.01 -5.98
C ASN A 50 16.19 -28.85 -5.95
N VAL A 51 16.83 -28.60 -4.80
CA VAL A 51 17.74 -27.47 -4.63
C VAL A 51 19.19 -27.96 -4.67
N THR A 52 19.90 -27.60 -5.74
CA THR A 52 21.30 -27.99 -5.94
C THR A 52 22.24 -26.80 -6.17
N SER A 53 21.73 -25.73 -6.79
CA SER A 53 22.52 -24.54 -7.15
C SER A 53 22.92 -23.70 -5.93
N ARG A 54 24.23 -23.53 -5.73
CA ARG A 54 24.80 -22.65 -4.70
C ARG A 54 24.34 -21.20 -4.90
N ASP A 55 24.36 -20.71 -6.12
CA ASP A 55 24.00 -19.32 -6.43
C ASP A 55 22.53 -19.04 -6.14
N SER A 56 21.64 -19.98 -6.44
CA SER A 56 20.21 -19.87 -6.14
C SER A 56 19.94 -19.83 -4.63
N ILE A 57 20.69 -20.61 -3.84
CA ILE A 57 20.64 -20.56 -2.38
C ILE A 57 21.16 -19.21 -1.88
N MET A 58 22.35 -18.81 -2.34
CA MET A 58 22.99 -17.57 -1.87
C MET A 58 22.22 -16.32 -2.25
N ARG A 59 21.47 -16.31 -3.36
CA ARG A 59 20.53 -15.22 -3.68
C ARG A 59 19.46 -15.06 -2.60
N ARG A 60 18.89 -16.15 -2.09
CA ARG A 60 17.89 -16.13 -1.00
C ARG A 60 18.52 -15.71 0.32
N VAL A 61 19.66 -16.30 0.68
CA VAL A 61 20.39 -15.92 1.91
C VAL A 61 20.77 -14.44 1.88
N SER A 62 21.24 -13.93 0.74
CA SER A 62 21.55 -12.51 0.57
C SER A 62 20.31 -11.64 0.71
N TYR A 63 19.16 -12.05 0.17
CA TYR A 63 17.90 -11.34 0.34
C TYR A 63 17.46 -11.31 1.81
N LEU A 64 17.49 -12.44 2.51
CA LEU A 64 17.18 -12.51 3.94
C LEU A 64 18.10 -11.61 4.78
N ARG A 65 19.38 -11.51 4.40
CA ARG A 65 20.31 -10.54 5.01
C ARG A 65 19.93 -9.09 4.73
N GLN A 66 19.55 -8.78 3.49
CA GLN A 66 19.14 -7.42 3.09
C GLN A 66 17.86 -6.96 3.80
N VAL A 67 16.90 -7.87 3.99
CA VAL A 67 15.69 -7.58 4.77
C VAL A 67 16.06 -7.37 6.25
N GLY A 68 17.02 -8.15 6.78
CA GLY A 68 17.48 -8.06 8.17
C GLY A 68 17.19 -9.32 9.00
N PHE A 69 16.60 -10.34 8.39
CA PHE A 69 16.34 -11.64 9.02
C PHE A 69 17.64 -12.36 9.41
N LEU A 70 18.67 -12.21 8.58
CA LEU A 70 19.99 -12.79 8.81
C LEU A 70 21.06 -11.70 8.89
N GLN A 71 22.14 -12.00 9.61
CA GLN A 71 23.36 -11.21 9.60
C GLN A 71 24.58 -12.12 9.52
N GLN A 72 25.71 -11.57 9.10
CA GLN A 72 26.96 -12.31 9.00
C GLN A 72 28.01 -11.68 9.91
N ALA A 73 28.60 -12.48 10.79
CA ALA A 73 29.68 -12.09 11.68
C ALA A 73 30.72 -13.22 11.73
N ASP A 74 32.00 -12.88 11.61
CA ASP A 74 33.12 -13.84 11.71
C ASP A 74 32.94 -15.06 10.78
N GLU A 75 32.57 -14.82 9.51
CA GLU A 75 32.30 -15.84 8.48
C GLU A 75 31.12 -16.80 8.78
N ARG A 76 30.37 -16.54 9.86
CA ARG A 76 29.20 -17.32 10.27
C ARG A 76 27.91 -16.51 10.12
N TRP A 77 26.83 -17.20 9.82
CA TRP A 77 25.49 -16.63 9.79
C TRP A 77 24.88 -16.65 11.19
N ARG A 78 24.18 -15.59 11.55
CA ARG A 78 23.39 -15.45 12.78
C ARG A 78 22.04 -14.85 12.43
N ILE A 79 21.07 -15.00 13.32
CA ILE A 79 19.81 -14.24 13.23
C ILE A 79 20.12 -12.74 13.35
N GLY A 80 19.52 -11.94 12.47
CA GLY A 80 19.54 -10.48 12.54
C GLY A 80 18.34 -9.93 13.31
N ASP A 81 18.30 -8.62 13.54
CA ASP A 81 17.31 -8.00 14.44
C ASP A 81 15.86 -8.28 14.02
N ALA A 82 15.55 -8.16 12.72
CA ALA A 82 14.22 -8.47 12.19
C ALA A 82 13.89 -9.98 12.29
N GLY A 83 14.90 -10.85 12.23
CA GLY A 83 14.73 -12.28 12.46
C GLY A 83 14.37 -12.59 13.91
N TRP A 84 15.04 -11.91 14.86
CA TRP A 84 14.72 -12.03 16.28
C TRP A 84 13.31 -11.52 16.59
N GLU A 85 12.93 -10.39 16.02
CA GLU A 85 11.59 -9.84 16.17
C GLU A 85 10.52 -10.80 15.64
N SER A 86 10.72 -11.33 14.43
CA SER A 86 9.82 -12.32 13.83
C SER A 86 9.69 -13.60 14.66
N VAL A 87 10.80 -14.13 15.19
CA VAL A 87 10.79 -15.38 15.99
C VAL A 87 10.17 -15.16 17.38
N GLN A 88 10.45 -14.03 18.03
CA GLN A 88 9.93 -13.77 19.38
C GLN A 88 8.43 -13.52 19.43
N GLN A 89 7.88 -12.80 18.45
CA GLN A 89 6.43 -12.59 18.39
C GLN A 89 5.71 -13.80 17.79
N GLY A 90 6.32 -14.44 16.78
CA GLY A 90 5.83 -15.68 16.18
C GLY A 90 4.50 -15.53 15.44
N ASP A 91 4.08 -14.31 15.14
CA ASP A 91 2.82 -14.01 14.44
C ASP A 91 3.07 -13.44 13.03
N VAL A 92 2.08 -13.62 12.17
CA VAL A 92 2.12 -13.19 10.77
C VAL A 92 2.12 -11.67 10.63
N GLY A 93 1.49 -10.94 11.56
CA GLY A 93 1.42 -9.49 11.54
C GLY A 93 2.79 -8.86 11.66
N THR A 94 3.61 -9.34 12.60
CA THR A 94 5.02 -8.90 12.75
C THR A 94 5.83 -9.16 11.47
N LEU A 95 5.73 -10.36 10.90
CA LEU A 95 6.43 -10.68 9.67
C LEU A 95 5.99 -9.77 8.51
N LEU A 96 4.68 -9.55 8.38
CA LEU A 96 4.14 -8.70 7.34
C LEU A 96 4.60 -7.25 7.50
N TRP A 97 4.63 -6.73 8.74
CA TRP A 97 5.12 -5.39 9.03
C TRP A 97 6.58 -5.22 8.58
N ILE A 98 7.47 -6.16 8.97
CA ILE A 98 8.87 -6.18 8.52
C ILE A 98 8.94 -6.22 6.99
N MET A 99 8.14 -7.07 6.35
CA MET A 99 8.18 -7.23 4.90
C MET A 99 7.69 -5.98 4.17
N CYS A 100 6.63 -5.34 4.65
CA CYS A 100 6.10 -4.08 4.12
C CYS A 100 7.06 -2.91 4.33
N ASP A 101 7.72 -2.81 5.48
CA ASP A 101 8.76 -1.80 5.74
C ASP A 101 9.93 -1.99 4.77
N ARG A 102 10.45 -3.22 4.67
CA ARG A 102 11.71 -3.49 3.96
C ARG A 102 11.55 -3.66 2.45
N ASN A 103 10.35 -3.91 1.91
CA ASN A 103 10.12 -4.16 0.48
C ASN A 103 9.12 -3.17 -0.12
N VAL A 104 9.47 -2.61 -1.28
CA VAL A 104 8.59 -1.71 -2.05
C VAL A 104 7.40 -2.47 -2.63
N GLY A 105 6.20 -1.92 -2.43
CA GLY A 105 4.97 -2.30 -3.13
C GLY A 105 4.09 -3.34 -2.44
N LEU A 106 4.51 -3.93 -1.31
CA LEU A 106 3.63 -4.86 -0.59
C LEU A 106 2.42 -4.16 0.06
N ARG A 107 2.59 -2.92 0.55
CA ARG A 107 1.50 -2.15 1.15
C ARG A 107 0.49 -1.74 0.08
N SER A 108 0.95 -1.10 -1.00
CA SER A 108 0.08 -0.74 -2.12
C SER A 108 -0.63 -1.93 -2.76
N LEU A 109 -0.01 -3.11 -2.80
CA LEU A 109 -0.66 -4.33 -3.29
C LEU A 109 -1.83 -4.76 -2.40
N LEU A 110 -1.63 -4.72 -1.08
CA LEU A 110 -2.68 -5.03 -0.12
C LEU A 110 -3.85 -4.04 -0.22
N TYR A 111 -3.56 -2.75 -0.37
CA TYR A 111 -4.59 -1.72 -0.60
C TYR A 111 -5.34 -1.93 -1.92
N ALA A 112 -4.65 -2.27 -3.01
CA ALA A 112 -5.33 -2.52 -4.28
C ALA A 112 -6.24 -3.76 -4.20
N LEU A 113 -5.78 -4.84 -3.57
CA LEU A 113 -6.54 -6.07 -3.38
C LEU A 113 -7.71 -5.92 -2.38
N SER A 114 -7.72 -4.89 -1.52
CA SER A 114 -8.86 -4.62 -0.62
C SER A 114 -10.07 -4.12 -1.39
N ALA A 115 -9.84 -3.44 -2.51
CA ALA A 115 -10.89 -2.90 -3.35
C ALA A 115 -11.41 -3.86 -4.43
N GLY A 116 -10.74 -4.99 -4.66
CA GLY A 116 -11.27 -6.02 -5.55
C GLY A 116 -10.28 -7.15 -5.88
N PRO A 117 -10.79 -8.26 -6.47
CA PRO A 117 -9.95 -9.30 -7.05
C PRO A 117 -9.06 -8.76 -8.17
N MET A 118 -7.84 -9.27 -8.28
CA MET A 118 -6.92 -8.91 -9.37
C MET A 118 -6.27 -10.14 -9.98
N THR A 119 -6.26 -10.24 -11.29
CA THR A 119 -5.40 -11.17 -12.05
C THR A 119 -3.93 -10.83 -11.83
N LEU A 120 -3.04 -11.74 -12.22
CA LEU A 120 -1.61 -11.50 -12.08
C LEU A 120 -1.10 -10.34 -12.96
N GLU A 121 -1.73 -10.15 -14.12
CA GLU A 121 -1.42 -9.06 -15.05
C GLU A 121 -1.80 -7.71 -14.43
N GLU A 122 -3.01 -7.60 -13.90
CA GLU A 122 -3.48 -6.40 -13.18
C GLU A 122 -2.60 -6.10 -11.95
N VAL A 123 -2.16 -7.13 -11.20
CA VAL A 123 -1.21 -6.93 -10.09
C VAL A 123 0.12 -6.35 -10.60
N SER A 124 0.62 -6.80 -11.75
CA SER A 124 1.87 -6.29 -12.32
C SER A 124 1.73 -4.83 -12.75
N GLU A 125 0.63 -4.50 -13.44
CA GLU A 125 0.32 -3.15 -13.88
C GLU A 125 0.17 -2.20 -12.69
N GLN A 126 -0.64 -2.56 -11.71
CA GLN A 126 -0.84 -1.76 -10.50
C GLN A 126 0.47 -1.48 -9.75
N GLN A 127 1.34 -2.49 -9.63
CA GLN A 127 2.64 -2.31 -8.97
C GLN A 127 3.55 -1.36 -9.74
N LEU A 128 3.60 -1.47 -11.07
CA LEU A 128 4.43 -0.60 -11.92
C LEU A 128 3.90 0.82 -12.01
N ASP A 129 2.59 1.00 -11.96
CA ASP A 129 1.95 2.32 -11.97
C ASP A 129 2.16 3.02 -10.61
N THR A 130 2.06 2.28 -9.51
CA THR A 130 2.26 2.84 -8.15
C THR A 130 3.72 3.06 -7.79
N HIS A 131 4.59 2.17 -8.26
CA HIS A 131 6.02 2.15 -7.92
C HIS A 131 6.88 2.05 -9.18
N PRO A 132 6.96 3.12 -9.98
CA PRO A 132 7.77 3.13 -11.20
C PRO A 132 9.27 2.87 -10.92
N GLU A 133 9.74 3.13 -9.70
CA GLU A 133 11.11 2.81 -9.26
C GLU A 133 11.43 1.31 -9.26
N LEU A 134 10.41 0.44 -9.26
CA LEU A 134 10.58 -1.01 -9.37
C LEU A 134 11.30 -1.40 -10.66
N GLY A 135 11.05 -0.66 -11.75
CA GLY A 135 11.78 -0.79 -13.01
C GLY A 135 11.65 -2.15 -13.70
N TRP A 136 10.53 -2.87 -13.52
CA TRP A 136 10.30 -4.13 -14.25
C TRP A 136 9.85 -3.85 -15.68
N SER A 137 10.07 -4.82 -16.56
CA SER A 137 9.49 -4.81 -17.90
C SER A 137 7.98 -5.03 -17.81
N ARG A 138 7.18 -4.14 -18.43
CA ARG A 138 5.74 -4.39 -18.58
C ARG A 138 5.51 -5.68 -19.37
N GLY A 139 4.50 -6.45 -18.96
CA GLY A 139 4.18 -7.77 -19.51
C GLY A 139 4.93 -8.94 -18.85
N GLU A 140 5.98 -8.70 -18.06
CA GLU A 140 6.62 -9.74 -17.24
C GLU A 140 5.97 -9.80 -15.86
N THR A 141 5.42 -10.96 -15.50
CA THR A 141 4.63 -11.12 -14.25
C THR A 141 5.36 -11.83 -13.12
N ASP A 142 6.63 -12.19 -13.31
CA ASP A 142 7.39 -12.96 -12.32
C ASP A 142 7.51 -12.21 -10.99
N MET A 143 7.86 -10.93 -11.02
CA MET A 143 8.02 -10.12 -9.80
C MET A 143 6.70 -9.85 -9.08
N ALA A 144 5.60 -9.69 -9.83
CA ALA A 144 4.24 -9.63 -9.30
C ALA A 144 3.88 -10.96 -8.61
N ARG A 145 4.17 -12.08 -9.27
CA ARG A 145 3.92 -13.43 -8.73
C ARG A 145 4.66 -13.65 -7.42
N GLN A 146 5.90 -13.17 -7.31
CA GLN A 146 6.66 -13.34 -6.08
C GLN A 146 6.04 -12.60 -4.89
N ARG A 147 5.56 -11.37 -5.10
CA ARG A 147 4.87 -10.57 -4.08
C ARG A 147 3.60 -11.26 -3.61
N VAL A 148 2.77 -11.67 -4.57
CA VAL A 148 1.54 -12.39 -4.28
C VAL A 148 1.83 -13.69 -3.53
N ASN A 149 2.85 -14.45 -3.92
CA ASN A 149 3.22 -15.69 -3.23
C ASN A 149 3.71 -15.46 -1.80
N TRP A 150 4.41 -14.36 -1.51
CA TRP A 150 4.71 -13.99 -0.13
C TRP A 150 3.43 -13.74 0.68
N LEU A 151 2.50 -12.94 0.16
CA LEU A 151 1.22 -12.67 0.83
C LEU A 151 0.35 -13.93 0.97
N ARG A 152 0.38 -14.83 -0.02
CA ARG A 152 -0.29 -16.15 0.05
C ARG A 152 0.33 -17.04 1.10
N SER A 153 1.66 -17.06 1.21
CA SER A 153 2.36 -17.84 2.21
C SER A 153 2.12 -17.33 3.63
N MET A 154 1.71 -16.07 3.78
CA MET A 154 1.25 -15.48 5.04
C MET A 154 -0.26 -15.71 5.29
N GLY A 155 -0.99 -16.35 4.37
CA GLY A 155 -2.43 -16.57 4.53
C GLY A 155 -3.31 -15.34 4.25
N LEU A 156 -2.73 -14.23 3.77
CA LEU A 156 -3.42 -12.95 3.58
C LEU A 156 -4.13 -12.86 2.23
N VAL A 157 -3.62 -13.60 1.24
CA VAL A 157 -4.13 -13.64 -0.13
C VAL A 157 -4.39 -15.09 -0.53
N LYS A 158 -5.44 -15.31 -1.33
CA LYS A 158 -5.74 -16.61 -1.94
C LYS A 158 -6.11 -16.47 -3.40
N GLU A 159 -5.94 -17.54 -4.15
CA GLU A 159 -6.42 -17.65 -5.53
C GLU A 159 -7.94 -17.92 -5.54
N ARG A 160 -8.64 -17.28 -6.48
CA ARG A 160 -10.05 -17.49 -6.80
C ARG A 160 -10.19 -17.46 -8.32
N GLY A 161 -10.11 -18.64 -8.95
CA GLY A 161 -10.05 -18.74 -10.40
C GLY A 161 -8.67 -18.31 -10.90
N ASP A 162 -8.65 -17.33 -11.79
CA ASP A 162 -7.46 -16.67 -12.34
C ASP A 162 -7.04 -15.40 -11.58
N ALA A 163 -7.83 -14.99 -10.59
CA ALA A 163 -7.59 -13.80 -9.77
C ALA A 163 -7.11 -14.13 -8.36
N TYR A 164 -6.53 -13.13 -7.70
CA TYR A 164 -6.14 -13.14 -6.30
C TYR A 164 -7.08 -12.24 -5.50
N VAL A 165 -7.42 -12.67 -4.29
CA VAL A 165 -8.30 -11.93 -3.37
C VAL A 165 -7.74 -11.96 -1.95
N LEU A 166 -8.00 -10.90 -1.17
CA LEU A 166 -7.70 -10.92 0.26
C LEU A 166 -8.55 -11.96 1.00
N THR A 167 -7.92 -12.61 1.97
CA THR A 167 -8.61 -13.42 2.98
C THR A 167 -9.26 -12.51 4.03
N GLY A 168 -9.92 -13.08 5.04
CA GLY A 168 -10.44 -12.31 6.17
C GLY A 168 -9.31 -11.62 6.93
N GLU A 169 -8.25 -12.37 7.24
CA GLU A 169 -7.04 -11.86 7.91
C GLU A 169 -6.36 -10.75 7.09
N GLY A 170 -6.25 -10.94 5.77
CA GLY A 170 -5.70 -9.91 4.88
C GLY A 170 -6.49 -8.60 4.90
N ARG A 171 -7.83 -8.66 4.99
CA ARG A 171 -8.67 -7.46 5.11
C ARG A 171 -8.49 -6.77 6.46
N SER A 172 -8.59 -7.51 7.56
CA SER A 172 -8.40 -6.95 8.90
C SER A 172 -7.04 -6.28 9.06
N PHE A 173 -5.98 -6.89 8.51
CA PHE A 173 -4.66 -6.26 8.54
C PHE A 173 -4.63 -4.92 7.78
N VAL A 174 -5.25 -4.83 6.60
CA VAL A 174 -5.29 -3.58 5.82
C VAL A 174 -6.04 -2.48 6.57
N GLU A 175 -7.14 -2.82 7.25
CA GLU A 175 -7.92 -1.89 8.07
C GLU A 175 -7.07 -1.28 9.21
N ASP A 176 -6.26 -2.10 9.87
CA ASP A 176 -5.38 -1.67 10.97
C ASP A 176 -4.14 -0.88 10.46
N ALA A 177 -3.56 -1.29 9.33
CA ALA A 177 -2.24 -0.83 8.89
C ALA A 177 -2.19 0.63 8.40
N VAL A 178 -3.28 1.18 7.85
CA VAL A 178 -3.31 2.59 7.38
C VAL A 178 -3.07 3.57 8.53
N ALA A 179 -3.45 3.20 9.76
CA ALA A 179 -3.21 4.03 10.94
C ALA A 179 -1.78 3.94 11.45
N GLU A 180 -1.14 2.77 11.33
CA GLU A 180 0.23 2.55 11.82
C GLU A 180 1.30 3.07 10.86
N TRP A 181 1.00 3.09 9.56
CA TRP A 181 1.95 3.51 8.52
C TRP A 181 1.84 4.97 8.10
N SER A 182 1.04 5.78 8.82
CA SER A 182 0.89 7.22 8.57
C SER A 182 2.23 7.97 8.61
N ASP A 183 3.14 7.55 9.48
CA ASP A 183 4.40 8.25 9.77
C ASP A 183 5.58 7.71 8.90
N SER A 184 5.27 6.97 7.82
CA SER A 184 6.28 6.38 6.92
C SER A 184 6.92 7.43 6.01
N GLU A 185 8.26 7.47 5.94
CA GLU A 185 9.02 8.43 5.12
C GLU A 185 9.02 8.12 3.59
N TRP A 186 8.14 7.25 3.07
CA TRP A 186 8.11 6.95 1.63
C TRP A 186 7.51 8.11 0.81
N THR A 187 8.23 8.60 -0.20
CA THR A 187 7.70 9.55 -1.18
C THR A 187 7.56 8.88 -2.55
N PRO A 188 6.39 8.98 -3.20
CA PRO A 188 6.18 8.35 -4.50
C PRO A 188 7.10 8.97 -5.55
N ALA A 189 7.80 8.13 -6.32
CA ALA A 189 8.59 8.55 -7.48
C ALA A 189 7.66 8.84 -8.68
N MET A 190 6.62 9.64 -8.48
CA MET A 190 5.86 10.17 -9.62
C MET A 190 6.78 11.09 -10.40
N THR A 191 6.81 10.94 -11.73
CA THR A 191 7.60 11.78 -12.63
C THR A 191 7.12 13.22 -12.55
N ASP A 192 7.68 13.99 -11.61
CA ASP A 192 7.58 15.43 -11.57
C ASP A 192 8.98 15.97 -11.32
N ASP A 193 9.41 16.92 -12.15
CA ASP A 193 10.73 17.53 -12.20
C ASP A 193 11.11 18.20 -10.86
N GLY A 194 11.49 17.41 -9.86
CA GLY A 194 12.07 17.88 -8.59
C GLY A 194 11.10 18.58 -7.63
N MET A 195 9.78 18.49 -7.82
CA MET A 195 8.79 19.07 -6.91
C MET A 195 8.31 18.02 -5.90
N SER A 196 8.78 18.10 -4.65
CA SER A 196 8.21 17.35 -3.52
C SER A 196 7.19 18.22 -2.80
N ALA A 197 5.90 17.89 -2.91
CA ALA A 197 4.86 18.51 -2.11
C ALA A 197 4.72 17.73 -0.79
N GLY A 198 5.30 18.24 0.29
CA GLY A 198 5.09 17.68 1.63
C GLY A 198 3.63 17.78 2.06
N THR A 199 3.21 16.90 2.97
CA THR A 199 1.89 16.93 3.61
C THR A 199 1.75 18.26 4.36
N CYS A 200 0.69 19.03 4.09
CA CYS A 200 0.44 20.28 4.80
C CYS A 200 -0.64 20.00 5.84
N ALA A 201 -0.25 19.95 7.12
CA ALA A 201 -1.19 19.76 8.22
C ALA A 201 -2.07 21.02 8.36
N THR A 202 -3.22 21.04 7.68
CA THR A 202 -4.29 21.97 8.02
C THR A 202 -4.86 21.60 9.38
N THR A 203 -5.02 22.60 10.22
CA THR A 203 -5.19 22.48 11.66
C THR A 203 -6.41 21.66 12.09
N ILE A 204 -6.13 20.79 13.08
CA ILE A 204 -7.00 19.96 13.93
C ILE A 204 -7.49 18.65 13.25
N HIS A 205 -6.63 17.62 13.27
CA HIS A 205 -6.89 16.16 13.09
C HIS A 205 -6.47 15.42 11.80
N ALA A 206 -5.89 16.07 10.79
CA ALA A 206 -5.26 15.33 9.69
C ALA A 206 -3.88 14.76 10.11
N ARG A 207 -3.84 13.62 10.82
CA ARG A 207 -2.65 12.74 10.81
C ARG A 207 -2.33 12.40 9.36
N GLU A 208 -1.04 12.31 9.04
CA GLU A 208 -0.55 11.89 7.73
C GLU A 208 -1.24 10.58 7.30
N VAL A 209 -1.42 10.42 6.00
CA VAL A 209 -1.93 9.17 5.41
C VAL A 209 -0.70 8.42 4.91
N ASP A 210 -0.68 7.09 5.07
CA ASP A 210 0.36 6.26 4.45
C ASP A 210 0.54 6.65 2.98
N PRO A 211 1.74 7.10 2.57
CA PRO A 211 1.93 7.61 1.23
C PRO A 211 1.67 6.56 0.13
N GLU A 212 1.84 5.25 0.41
CA GLU A 212 1.45 4.18 -0.52
C GLU A 212 -0.06 4.03 -0.67
N PHE A 213 -0.82 4.26 0.40
CA PHE A 213 -2.28 4.29 0.35
C PHE A 213 -2.74 5.45 -0.53
N ARG A 214 -2.20 6.65 -0.28
CA ARG A 214 -2.48 7.85 -1.09
C ARG A 214 -2.17 7.62 -2.57
N ALA A 215 -1.00 7.06 -2.90
CA ALA A 215 -0.64 6.77 -4.28
C ALA A 215 -1.60 5.78 -4.94
N THR A 216 -2.02 4.74 -4.20
CA THR A 216 -2.98 3.73 -4.67
C THR A 216 -4.36 4.34 -4.95
N VAL A 217 -4.86 5.22 -4.06
CA VAL A 217 -6.10 5.96 -4.28
C VAL A 217 -5.99 6.81 -5.56
N ILE A 218 -4.98 7.67 -5.66
CA ILE A 218 -4.83 8.59 -6.80
C ILE A 218 -4.82 7.84 -8.14
N LEU A 219 -4.11 6.70 -8.22
CA LEU A 219 -4.05 5.89 -9.43
C LEU A 219 -5.38 5.23 -9.79
N ARG A 220 -6.15 4.79 -8.80
CA ARG A 220 -7.47 4.18 -9.03
C ARG A 220 -8.45 5.14 -9.70
N HIS A 221 -8.29 6.45 -9.48
CA HIS A 221 -9.15 7.48 -10.07
C HIS A 221 -8.68 7.96 -11.47
N ASP A 222 -7.68 7.30 -12.08
CA ASP A 222 -7.26 7.42 -13.50
C ASP A 222 -7.27 8.83 -14.12
N GLY A 223 -6.84 9.86 -13.37
CA GLY A 223 -6.79 11.22 -13.91
C GLY A 223 -8.12 11.98 -13.90
N GLU A 224 -9.24 11.33 -13.53
CA GLU A 224 -10.53 11.99 -13.35
C GLU A 224 -10.53 12.70 -11.99
N PHE A 225 -10.01 13.93 -11.97
CA PHE A 225 -9.91 14.77 -10.77
C PHE A 225 -10.94 15.89 -10.80
N PRO A 226 -12.14 15.63 -10.31
CA PRO A 226 -13.34 16.18 -10.93
C PRO A 226 -13.72 17.57 -10.42
N VAL A 227 -13.14 17.99 -9.28
CA VAL A 227 -13.46 19.30 -8.71
C VAL A 227 -12.40 20.34 -9.06
N SER A 228 -11.13 19.94 -9.04
CA SER A 228 -10.02 20.90 -9.14
C SER A 228 -9.41 21.03 -10.54
N GLY A 229 -9.62 20.03 -11.41
CA GLY A 229 -8.93 19.94 -12.70
C GLY A 229 -7.42 19.77 -12.59
N VAL A 230 -6.89 19.43 -11.41
CA VAL A 230 -5.47 19.21 -11.16
C VAL A 230 -5.11 17.78 -11.54
N ASP A 231 -4.35 17.62 -12.61
CA ASP A 231 -3.91 16.33 -13.17
C ASP A 231 -2.54 15.88 -12.67
N ARG A 232 -1.90 16.65 -11.77
CA ARG A 232 -0.58 16.37 -11.21
C ARG A 232 -0.70 15.61 -9.88
N PRO A 233 -0.30 14.32 -9.81
CA PRO A 233 -0.39 13.52 -8.59
C PRO A 233 0.32 14.12 -7.37
N GLY A 234 1.42 14.86 -7.57
CA GLY A 234 2.13 15.56 -6.50
C GLY A 234 1.32 16.70 -5.86
N LEU A 235 0.34 17.27 -6.56
CA LEU A 235 -0.49 18.37 -6.08
C LEU A 235 -1.83 17.92 -5.49
N LEU A 236 -2.11 16.63 -5.58
CA LEU A 236 -3.30 16.01 -5.02
C LEU A 236 -3.06 15.57 -3.59
N ASP A 237 -4.14 15.50 -2.85
CA ASP A 237 -4.24 14.92 -1.53
C ASP A 237 -5.49 14.02 -1.53
N ILE A 238 -5.77 13.38 -0.40
CA ILE A 238 -6.95 12.55 -0.27
C ILE A 238 -7.78 12.97 0.95
N ALA A 239 -9.08 13.09 0.74
CA ALA A 239 -10.05 13.45 1.78
C ALA A 239 -10.93 12.24 2.10
N HIS A 240 -11.10 11.91 3.38
CA HIS A 240 -12.04 10.86 3.80
C HIS A 240 -13.46 11.42 3.89
N MET A 241 -14.45 10.69 3.39
CA MET A 241 -15.86 11.05 3.52
C MET A 241 -16.36 10.76 4.95
N LEU A 242 -16.11 9.54 5.43
CA LEU A 242 -16.32 9.16 6.83
C LEU A 242 -15.06 9.43 7.65
N ALA A 243 -15.22 10.16 8.76
CA ALA A 243 -14.12 10.59 9.59
C ALA A 243 -13.30 9.41 10.14
N ARG A 244 -11.99 9.44 9.88
CA ARG A 244 -11.03 8.39 10.26
C ARG A 244 -11.10 8.00 11.75
N ASN A 245 -11.31 8.96 12.65
CA ASN A 245 -11.33 8.69 14.09
C ASN A 245 -12.61 7.99 14.55
N GLU A 246 -13.72 8.23 13.87
CA GLU A 246 -15.04 7.72 14.22
C GLU A 246 -15.33 6.37 13.56
N PHE A 247 -14.77 6.16 12.36
CA PHE A 247 -14.94 4.95 11.56
C PHE A 247 -13.60 4.27 11.24
N PRO A 248 -12.94 3.65 12.25
CA PRO A 248 -11.66 2.97 12.07
C PRO A 248 -11.67 1.83 11.03
N GLU A 249 -12.80 1.18 10.84
CA GLU A 249 -12.98 0.08 9.88
C GLU A 249 -12.97 0.55 8.42
N TYR A 250 -13.29 1.82 8.13
CA TYR A 250 -13.36 2.36 6.76
C TYR A 250 -12.15 3.22 6.38
N ARG A 251 -11.08 3.21 7.19
CA ARG A 251 -9.89 4.06 6.95
C ARG A 251 -9.12 3.66 5.70
N ALA A 252 -9.05 2.36 5.46
CA ALA A 252 -8.36 1.73 4.35
C ALA A 252 -9.30 1.39 3.18
N ASP A 253 -10.57 1.77 3.29
CA ASP A 253 -11.54 1.59 2.22
C ASP A 253 -11.30 2.66 1.15
N LEU A 254 -10.84 2.24 -0.02
CA LEU A 254 -10.61 3.15 -1.15
C LEU A 254 -11.90 3.86 -1.58
N ALA A 255 -13.08 3.26 -1.35
CA ALA A 255 -14.37 3.85 -1.66
C ALA A 255 -14.82 4.90 -0.64
N ASN A 256 -14.06 5.10 0.45
CA ASN A 256 -14.28 6.14 1.47
C ASN A 256 -13.43 7.41 1.23
N VAL A 257 -12.77 7.51 0.08
CA VAL A 257 -11.70 8.49 -0.11
C VAL A 257 -11.83 9.21 -1.45
N LEU A 258 -11.68 10.53 -1.41
CA LEU A 258 -11.77 11.44 -2.55
C LEU A 258 -10.39 12.04 -2.85
N PRO A 259 -9.82 11.86 -4.05
CA PRO A 259 -8.64 12.60 -4.46
C PRO A 259 -9.01 14.05 -4.77
N LEU A 260 -8.44 14.99 -4.03
CA LEU A 260 -8.70 16.43 -4.16
C LEU A 260 -7.39 17.20 -4.15
N SER A 261 -7.30 18.34 -4.84
CA SER A 261 -6.16 19.23 -4.60
C SER A 261 -6.23 19.79 -3.18
N LYS A 262 -5.09 20.20 -2.61
CA LYS A 262 -5.03 20.68 -1.21
C LYS A 262 -6.07 21.76 -0.88
N THR A 263 -6.34 22.67 -1.82
CA THR A 263 -7.36 23.71 -1.64
C THR A 263 -8.77 23.13 -1.57
N HIS A 264 -9.09 22.14 -2.41
CA HIS A 264 -10.40 21.51 -2.43
C HIS A 264 -10.59 20.55 -1.26
N HIS A 265 -9.53 19.84 -0.85
CA HIS A 265 -9.51 19.07 0.39
C HIS A 265 -9.90 19.95 1.58
N ALA A 266 -9.21 21.09 1.76
CA ALA A 266 -9.51 22.00 2.85
C ALA A 266 -10.91 22.63 2.80
N ALA A 267 -11.50 22.76 1.61
CA ALA A 267 -12.86 23.25 1.39
C ALA A 267 -13.91 22.16 1.69
N PHE A 268 -13.66 20.92 1.27
CA PHE A 268 -14.50 19.75 1.58
C PHE A 268 -14.58 19.52 3.10
N ASP A 269 -13.43 19.46 3.78
CA ASP A 269 -13.36 19.28 5.24
C ASP A 269 -14.08 20.38 6.04
N ARG A 270 -14.25 21.57 5.45
CA ARG A 270 -14.96 22.70 6.06
C ARG A 270 -16.43 22.77 5.69
N GLY A 271 -16.94 21.81 4.93
CA GLY A 271 -18.33 21.80 4.44
C GLY A 271 -18.63 23.00 3.54
N VAL A 272 -17.65 23.47 2.75
CA VAL A 272 -17.85 24.51 1.73
C VAL A 272 -18.62 23.94 0.54
N PHE A 273 -18.31 22.69 0.17
CA PHE A 273 -19.04 21.93 -0.82
C PHE A 273 -19.04 20.45 -0.41
N THR A 274 -19.92 19.67 -1.01
CA THR A 274 -19.95 18.22 -0.90
C THR A 274 -20.31 17.58 -2.25
N ILE A 275 -20.42 16.26 -2.28
CA ILE A 275 -20.89 15.46 -3.40
C ILE A 275 -22.13 14.68 -2.93
N ASP A 276 -23.20 14.67 -3.72
CA ASP A 276 -24.40 13.91 -3.40
C ASP A 276 -24.35 12.45 -3.91
N ARG A 277 -25.42 11.69 -3.62
CA ARG A 277 -25.54 10.27 -4.01
C ARG A 277 -25.56 10.05 -5.52
N ASP A 278 -25.87 11.08 -6.31
CA ASP A 278 -25.87 11.03 -7.78
C ASP A 278 -24.55 11.56 -8.36
N TYR A 279 -23.53 11.71 -7.50
CA TYR A 279 -22.21 12.25 -7.82
C TYR A 279 -22.26 13.68 -8.38
N ARG A 280 -23.19 14.51 -7.89
CA ARG A 280 -23.24 15.93 -8.22
C ARG A 280 -22.60 16.75 -7.12
N LEU A 281 -21.84 17.77 -7.52
CA LEU A 281 -21.26 18.73 -6.59
C LEU A 281 -22.38 19.62 -6.03
N GLN A 282 -22.39 19.82 -4.71
CA GLN A 282 -23.31 20.74 -4.03
C GLN A 282 -22.51 21.75 -3.23
N VAL A 283 -22.81 23.03 -3.38
CA VAL A 283 -22.11 24.13 -2.70
C VAL A 283 -22.95 24.67 -1.55
N ASN A 284 -22.30 24.97 -0.42
CA ASN A 284 -22.94 25.65 0.69
C ASN A 284 -23.50 27.00 0.22
N PRO A 285 -24.82 27.24 0.28
CA PRO A 285 -25.43 28.46 -0.25
C PRO A 285 -24.96 29.75 0.43
N SER A 286 -24.39 29.64 1.63
CA SER A 286 -23.83 30.78 2.38
C SER A 286 -22.36 31.05 2.06
N PHE A 287 -21.73 30.23 1.22
CA PHE A 287 -20.32 30.39 0.87
C PHE A 287 -20.15 31.49 -0.19
N GLU A 288 -19.39 32.52 0.16
CA GLU A 288 -18.98 33.59 -0.74
C GLU A 288 -17.46 33.70 -0.78
N THR A 289 -16.91 34.06 -1.94
CA THR A 289 -15.47 34.23 -2.11
C THR A 289 -15.15 35.26 -3.19
N GLN A 290 -14.02 35.95 -3.03
CA GLN A 290 -13.43 36.83 -4.04
C GLN A 290 -12.35 36.12 -4.87
N SER A 291 -12.08 34.85 -4.59
CA SER A 291 -11.10 34.06 -5.34
C SER A 291 -11.70 33.57 -6.66
N GLU A 292 -11.18 34.05 -7.79
CA GLU A 292 -11.57 33.58 -9.12
C GLU A 292 -11.41 32.05 -9.26
N LEU A 293 -10.39 31.48 -8.60
CA LEU A 293 -10.18 30.03 -8.60
C LEU A 293 -11.37 29.30 -7.97
N LEU A 294 -11.75 29.66 -6.74
CA LEU A 294 -12.83 29.00 -6.01
C LEU A 294 -14.21 29.29 -6.62
N GLN A 295 -14.39 30.46 -7.24
CA GLN A 295 -15.59 30.75 -8.02
C GLN A 295 -15.71 29.73 -9.16
N ARG A 296 -14.66 29.57 -9.97
CA ARG A 296 -14.67 28.69 -11.14
C ARG A 296 -14.74 27.20 -10.78
N THR A 297 -14.00 26.75 -9.77
CA THR A 297 -13.83 25.32 -9.48
C THR A 297 -14.80 24.77 -8.42
N ILE A 298 -15.50 25.64 -7.68
CA ILE A 298 -16.48 25.22 -6.68
C ILE A 298 -17.85 25.84 -7.00
N ILE A 299 -17.98 27.16 -6.96
CA ILE A 299 -19.30 27.82 -7.05
C ILE A 299 -19.96 27.58 -8.42
N GLU A 300 -19.22 27.77 -9.51
CA GLU A 300 -19.73 27.58 -10.88
C GLU A 300 -19.98 26.10 -11.24
N GLN A 301 -19.48 25.16 -10.42
CA GLN A 301 -19.67 23.72 -10.62
C GLN A 301 -20.88 23.18 -9.82
N ASP A 302 -21.64 24.03 -9.13
CA ASP A 302 -22.80 23.60 -8.36
C ASP A 302 -23.84 22.88 -9.25
N GLY A 303 -24.23 21.68 -8.82
CA GLY A 303 -25.13 20.78 -9.54
C GLY A 303 -24.49 19.98 -10.68
N GLU A 304 -23.25 20.25 -11.07
CA GLU A 304 -22.57 19.49 -12.13
C GLU A 304 -22.24 18.07 -11.67
N ARG A 305 -22.39 17.10 -12.59
CA ARG A 305 -22.03 15.72 -12.30
C ARG A 305 -20.53 15.55 -12.46
N ILE A 306 -19.91 15.06 -11.40
CA ILE A 306 -18.49 14.76 -11.36
C ILE A 306 -18.22 13.51 -12.23
N PRO A 307 -17.24 13.57 -13.17
CA PRO A 307 -16.78 12.39 -13.87
C PRO A 307 -16.08 11.48 -12.85
N MET A 308 -16.73 10.39 -12.51
CA MET A 308 -16.20 9.31 -11.70
C MET A 308 -16.78 7.99 -12.21
N ALA A 309 -15.98 6.93 -12.16
CA ALA A 309 -16.49 5.58 -12.31
C ALA A 309 -17.51 5.29 -11.18
N ASP A 310 -18.67 4.73 -11.54
CA ASP A 310 -19.80 4.46 -10.61
C ASP A 310 -19.41 3.57 -9.40
N GLU A 311 -18.24 2.90 -9.44
CA GLU A 311 -17.71 2.01 -8.39
C GLU A 311 -16.51 2.60 -7.61
N SER A 312 -16.15 3.86 -7.85
CA SER A 312 -14.98 4.49 -7.23
C SER A 312 -15.24 4.98 -5.80
N LEU A 313 -16.50 5.28 -5.46
CA LEU A 313 -16.93 5.74 -4.15
C LEU A 313 -18.17 4.99 -3.67
N ASN A 314 -18.39 4.99 -2.37
CA ASN A 314 -19.60 4.46 -1.78
C ASN A 314 -20.63 5.61 -1.56
N PRO A 315 -21.79 5.60 -2.23
CA PRO A 315 -22.80 6.65 -2.08
C PRO A 315 -23.43 6.69 -0.69
N GLU A 316 -23.36 5.59 0.08
CA GLU A 316 -23.82 5.60 1.48
C GLU A 316 -22.88 6.40 2.38
N TYR A 317 -21.57 6.37 2.12
CA TYR A 317 -20.61 7.19 2.87
C TYR A 317 -20.80 8.68 2.59
N LEU A 318 -21.07 9.05 1.33
CA LEU A 318 -21.43 10.43 0.95
C LEU A 318 -22.71 10.87 1.67
N ALA A 319 -23.74 10.03 1.68
CA ALA A 319 -25.00 10.37 2.33
C ALA A 319 -24.85 10.56 3.84
N GLN A 320 -24.04 9.72 4.48
CA GLN A 320 -23.75 9.83 5.89
C GLN A 320 -22.93 11.09 6.20
N HIS A 321 -21.89 11.39 5.42
CA HIS A 321 -21.15 12.66 5.53
C HIS A 321 -22.08 13.87 5.38
N ASN A 322 -22.96 13.84 4.38
CA ASN A 322 -23.88 14.94 4.08
C ASN A 322 -24.93 15.14 5.19
N ALA A 323 -25.29 14.10 5.94
CA ALA A 323 -26.22 14.22 7.07
C ALA A 323 -25.67 15.07 8.23
N GLU A 324 -24.36 15.29 8.29
CA GLU A 324 -23.70 16.16 9.27
C GLU A 324 -23.64 17.63 8.81
N LEU A 325 -23.91 17.89 7.53
CA LEU A 325 -23.92 19.23 6.93
C LEU A 325 -25.31 19.86 7.09
N ALA A 326 -25.41 20.89 7.93
CA ALA A 326 -26.69 21.55 8.23
C ALA A 326 -27.38 22.25 7.04
N TRP A 327 -26.72 22.34 5.88
CA TRP A 327 -27.16 23.08 4.71
C TRP A 327 -27.53 22.19 3.51
N VAL A 328 -27.36 20.87 3.63
CA VAL A 328 -27.77 19.85 2.64
C VAL A 328 -29.17 19.35 2.97
#